data_AF-A0A2K9ME28-F1
#
_entry.id   AF-A0A2K9ME28-F1
#
_cell.length_a   1.000
_cell.length_b   1.000
_cell.length_c   1.000
_cell.angle_alpha   90.00
_cell.angle_beta   90.00
_cell.angle_gamma   90.00
#
_symmetry.space_group_name_H-M   'P 1'
#
loop_
_entity.id
_entity.type
_entity.pdbx_description
1 polymer ?
#
loop_
_entity_poly.entity_id
_entity_poly.type
_entity_poly.pdbx_seq_one_letter_code
_entity_poly.pdbx_strand_id
1 'polypeptide(L)'
;MVQLFPSLPFLAEETHWSWAARLAAFHIRGPVATFLRDLGLEPSTFFVGDHDEVARLCGIAGQDPEPVLQSTLSRQKGNVHRLGEELLNKSLCPVENVRFCPTCLSEDDAEADRMGQHNSVHRHERLVWRLTPVSCCATHGKPLLCLPRPHGKRERGVFGDSVPEAGRVSREAECQTKSHMTSPLQEYIAGRIAGQTGPNWLDRQPLEQAILSTQLLGAALGFGPHTFLRDLTHQERAAAETIGWDYVAQGENGLRDALQILQDQAGPKRTKRAHLIETFGILMNGTHPLAASAPLARLLQEHITDLAAPG
;
A
#
# COMPACT_ATOMS: atom_id res chain seq x y z
N MET A 1 11.69 22.30 28.37
CA MET A 1 11.72 20.85 28.11
C MET A 1 12.96 20.59 27.28
N VAL A 2 13.80 19.60 27.61
CA VAL A 2 14.99 19.26 26.80
C VAL A 2 14.51 18.44 25.62
N GLN A 3 14.70 18.95 24.41
CA GLN A 3 14.40 18.24 23.17
C GLN A 3 15.67 17.58 22.63
N LEU A 4 15.52 16.55 21.80
CA LEU A 4 16.65 15.95 21.09
C LEU A 4 17.39 17.00 20.27
N PHE A 5 18.71 17.04 20.42
CA PHE A 5 19.59 17.93 19.68
C PHE A 5 20.85 17.16 19.22
N PRO A 6 21.31 17.38 17.97
CA PRO A 6 20.70 18.19 16.91
C PRO A 6 19.35 17.64 16.42
N SER A 7 18.50 18.46 15.81
CA SER A 7 17.18 18.01 15.33
C SER A 7 17.29 17.27 13.99
N LEU A 8 16.52 16.20 13.82
CA LEU A 8 16.31 15.51 12.54
C LEU A 8 14.81 15.41 12.24
N PRO A 9 14.29 16.16 11.26
CA PRO A 9 12.84 16.25 11.02
C PRO A 9 12.28 14.96 10.41
N PHE A 10 10.99 14.75 10.66
CA PHE A 10 10.19 13.76 9.94
C PHE A 10 10.04 14.16 8.48
N LEU A 11 10.14 13.19 7.57
CA LEU A 11 9.83 13.37 6.15
C LEU A 11 8.38 12.98 5.89
N ALA A 12 7.60 13.85 5.23
CA ALA A 12 6.16 13.64 5.05
C ALA A 12 5.80 12.28 4.43
N GLU A 13 6.66 11.77 3.54
CA GLU A 13 6.47 10.50 2.85
C GLU A 13 7.02 9.28 3.60
N GLU A 14 7.66 9.42 4.76
CA GLU A 14 8.26 8.29 5.48
C GLU A 14 7.33 7.64 6.51
N THR A 15 7.64 6.40 6.93
CA THR A 15 6.94 5.75 8.04
C THR A 15 7.48 6.21 9.40
N HIS A 16 6.64 6.18 10.44
CA HIS A 16 7.05 6.46 11.82
C HIS A 16 8.22 5.58 12.29
N TRP A 17 8.25 4.31 11.88
CA TRP A 17 9.34 3.38 12.18
C TRP A 17 10.64 3.74 11.45
N SER A 18 10.54 4.18 10.20
CA SER A 18 11.68 4.69 9.42
C SER A 18 12.29 5.92 10.07
N TRP A 19 11.45 6.87 10.47
CA TRP A 19 11.90 8.09 11.14
C TRP A 19 12.61 7.79 12.47
N ALA A 20 12.03 6.92 13.30
CA ALA A 20 12.68 6.49 14.54
C ALA A 20 14.03 5.80 14.28
N ALA A 21 14.15 5.01 13.21
CA ALA A 21 15.42 4.40 12.83
C ALA A 21 16.47 5.43 12.37
N ARG A 22 16.07 6.45 11.62
CA ARG A 22 16.95 7.57 11.24
C ARG A 22 17.40 8.38 12.46
N LEU A 23 16.51 8.66 13.39
CA LEU A 23 16.84 9.30 14.67
C LEU A 23 17.87 8.48 15.46
N ALA A 24 17.66 7.16 15.57
CA ALA A 24 18.60 6.27 16.25
C ALA A 24 19.98 6.26 15.58
N ALA A 25 20.03 6.19 14.25
CA ALA A 25 21.26 6.28 13.48
C ALA A 25 21.97 7.63 13.69
N PHE A 26 21.20 8.73 13.76
CA PHE A 26 21.71 10.08 13.91
C PHE A 26 22.27 10.37 15.31
N HIS A 27 21.53 9.99 16.36
CA HIS A 27 21.89 10.33 17.74
C HIS A 27 22.82 9.34 18.42
N ILE A 28 22.60 8.04 18.22
CA ILE A 28 23.33 6.99 18.94
C ILE A 28 24.13 6.06 18.02
N ARG A 29 24.04 6.24 16.70
CA ARG A 29 24.67 5.38 15.68
C ARG A 29 24.37 3.90 15.93
N GLY A 30 23.13 3.62 16.29
CA GLY A 30 22.75 2.34 16.87
C GLY A 30 21.33 1.89 16.52
N PRO A 31 20.92 0.73 17.07
CA PRO A 31 19.63 0.13 16.78
C PRO A 31 18.46 0.99 17.28
N VAL A 32 17.38 1.09 16.49
CA VAL A 32 16.16 1.82 16.84
C VAL A 32 15.55 1.36 18.16
N ALA A 33 15.61 0.05 18.47
CA ALA A 33 15.06 -0.44 19.73
C ALA A 33 15.85 0.06 20.96
N THR A 34 17.17 0.21 20.85
CA THR A 34 17.99 0.77 21.94
C THR A 34 17.66 2.24 22.14
N PHE A 35 17.64 3.01 21.03
CA PHE A 35 17.27 4.42 21.06
C PHE A 35 15.89 4.65 21.70
N LEU A 36 14.87 3.91 21.30
CA LEU A 36 13.52 4.03 21.88
C LEU A 36 13.52 3.71 23.38
N ARG A 37 14.20 2.63 23.82
CA ARG A 37 14.29 2.26 25.24
C ARG A 37 15.01 3.31 26.08
N ASP A 38 16.08 3.91 25.55
CA ASP A 38 16.83 4.97 26.25
C ASP A 38 15.96 6.21 26.48
N LEU A 39 14.95 6.43 25.62
CA LEU A 39 13.94 7.47 25.75
C LEU A 39 12.70 7.04 26.57
N GLY A 40 12.70 5.82 27.12
CA GLY A 40 11.59 5.25 27.87
C GLY A 40 10.36 4.89 27.02
N LEU A 41 10.55 4.63 25.73
CA LEU A 41 9.52 4.17 24.79
C LEU A 41 9.60 2.64 24.65
N GLU A 42 8.47 1.99 24.39
CA GLU A 42 8.41 0.53 24.18
C GLU A 42 8.53 0.20 22.68
N PRO A 43 9.65 -0.39 22.21
CA PRO A 43 9.90 -0.59 20.78
C PRO A 43 8.82 -1.45 20.10
N SER A 44 8.26 -2.44 20.79
CA SER A 44 7.26 -3.33 20.22
C SER A 44 5.93 -2.62 19.95
N THR A 45 5.53 -1.77 20.89
CA THR A 45 4.29 -0.96 20.85
C THR A 45 4.45 0.18 19.82
N PHE A 46 5.60 0.84 19.81
CA PHE A 46 5.94 1.83 18.80
C PHE A 46 5.96 1.23 17.37
N PHE A 47 6.54 0.03 17.19
CA PHE A 47 6.59 -0.65 15.89
C PHE A 47 5.21 -0.93 15.31
N VAL A 48 4.24 -1.32 16.14
CA VAL A 48 2.86 -1.55 15.69
C VAL A 48 2.05 -0.26 15.51
N GLY A 49 2.69 0.90 15.70
CA GLY A 49 2.10 2.22 15.44
C GLY A 49 1.14 2.68 16.53
N ASP A 50 1.42 2.36 17.80
CA ASP A 50 0.68 2.94 18.90
C ASP A 50 0.79 4.47 18.90
N HIS A 51 -0.35 5.16 18.89
CA HIS A 51 -0.39 6.61 18.71
C HIS A 51 0.22 7.36 19.91
N ASP A 52 0.08 6.84 21.12
CA ASP A 52 0.61 7.48 22.32
C ASP A 52 2.15 7.40 22.33
N GLU A 53 2.72 6.22 22.02
CA GLU A 53 4.16 6.07 21.87
C GLU A 53 4.74 6.94 20.74
N VAL A 54 4.05 7.04 19.60
CA VAL A 54 4.46 7.92 18.49
C VAL A 54 4.42 9.40 18.90
N ALA A 55 3.34 9.84 19.56
CA ALA A 55 3.21 11.21 20.04
C ALA A 55 4.27 11.56 21.11
N ARG A 56 4.61 10.60 21.99
CA ARG A 56 5.69 10.76 22.97
C ARG A 56 7.04 10.99 22.29
N LEU A 57 7.38 10.21 21.25
CA LEU A 57 8.62 10.45 20.49
C LEU A 57 8.61 11.82 19.82
N CYS A 58 7.46 12.25 19.26
CA CYS A 58 7.31 13.58 18.66
C CYS A 58 7.61 14.69 19.68
N GLY A 59 7.05 14.60 20.89
CA GLY A 59 7.32 15.55 21.98
C GLY A 59 8.80 15.61 22.39
N ILE A 60 9.46 14.44 22.45
CA ILE A 60 10.90 14.34 22.78
C ILE A 60 11.77 14.92 21.66
N ALA A 61 11.41 14.69 20.40
CA ALA A 61 12.12 15.18 19.22
C ALA A 61 11.80 16.65 18.88
N GLY A 62 10.79 17.25 19.50
CA GLY A 62 10.28 18.57 19.12
C GLY A 62 9.59 18.58 17.75
N GLN A 63 9.10 17.44 17.29
CA GLN A 63 8.37 17.26 16.04
C GLN A 63 6.87 17.46 16.27
N ASP A 64 6.19 18.11 15.33
CA ASP A 64 4.72 18.15 15.32
C ASP A 64 4.17 16.72 15.11
N PRO A 65 3.34 16.19 16.04
CA PRO A 65 2.84 14.83 15.94
C PRO A 65 1.83 14.62 14.80
N GLU A 66 1.12 15.66 14.35
CA GLU A 66 0.05 15.51 13.35
C GLU A 66 0.51 14.82 12.05
N PRO A 67 1.56 15.29 11.34
CA PRO A 67 2.04 14.63 10.13
C PRO A 67 2.60 13.23 10.38
N VAL A 68 3.20 12.97 11.55
CA VAL A 68 3.76 11.66 11.89
C VAL A 68 2.64 10.65 12.13
N LEU A 69 1.59 11.04 12.86
CA LEU A 69 0.42 10.21 13.14
C LEU A 69 -0.38 9.93 11.87
N GLN A 70 -0.51 10.90 10.96
CA GLN A 70 -1.16 10.70 9.66
C GLN A 70 -0.45 9.62 8.83
N SER A 71 0.88 9.57 8.91
CA SER A 71 1.73 8.58 8.23
C SER A 71 2.03 7.32 9.05
N THR A 72 1.42 7.18 10.24
CA THR A 72 1.60 6.01 11.11
C THR A 72 0.63 4.91 10.72
N LEU A 73 1.18 3.77 10.29
CA LEU A 73 0.40 2.56 10.07
C LEU A 73 0.18 1.83 11.42
N SER A 74 -0.97 2.06 12.04
CA SER A 74 -1.31 1.52 13.37
C SER A 74 -2.10 0.22 13.29
N ARG A 75 -1.68 -0.80 14.05
CA ARG A 75 -2.37 -2.08 14.11
C ARG A 75 -3.63 -1.95 14.98
N GLN A 76 -4.78 -2.31 14.43
CA GLN A 76 -6.05 -2.36 15.15
C GLN A 76 -6.37 -3.81 15.56
N LYS A 77 -7.51 -4.02 16.24
CA LYS A 77 -7.98 -5.37 16.59
C LYS A 77 -8.24 -6.20 15.32
N GLY A 78 -7.87 -7.48 15.35
CA GLY A 78 -8.07 -8.40 14.22
C GLY A 78 -7.04 -8.20 13.09
N ASN A 79 -7.52 -8.25 11.85
CA ASN A 79 -6.71 -8.13 10.62
C ASN A 79 -6.78 -6.73 10.00
N VAL A 80 -7.08 -5.70 10.80
CA VAL A 80 -7.25 -4.32 10.34
C VAL A 80 -6.08 -3.47 10.81
N HIS A 81 -5.53 -2.68 9.90
CA HIS A 81 -4.61 -1.59 10.18
C HIS A 81 -5.32 -0.26 9.88
N ARG A 82 -4.88 0.80 10.56
CA ARG A 82 -5.32 2.18 10.29
C ARG A 82 -4.14 2.97 9.74
N LEU A 83 -4.39 3.83 8.76
CA LEU A 83 -3.44 4.79 8.23
C LEU A 83 -4.17 6.13 8.06
N GLY A 84 -3.88 7.11 8.93
CA GLY A 84 -4.72 8.30 9.05
C GLY A 84 -6.18 7.91 9.30
N GLU A 85 -7.07 8.34 8.41
CA GLU A 85 -8.50 8.02 8.44
C GLU A 85 -8.86 6.70 7.72
N GLU A 86 -7.91 6.09 7.01
CA GLU A 86 -8.16 4.88 6.22
C GLU A 86 -8.04 3.61 7.06
N LEU A 87 -9.00 2.70 6.90
CA LEU A 87 -8.95 1.34 7.44
C LEU A 87 -8.58 0.36 6.32
N LEU A 88 -7.52 -0.41 6.56
CA LEU A 88 -6.91 -1.30 5.58
C LEU A 88 -6.76 -2.70 6.16
N ASN A 89 -7.11 -3.72 5.38
CA ASN A 89 -6.75 -5.09 5.73
C ASN A 89 -5.23 -5.28 5.76
N LYS A 90 -4.76 -6.09 6.71
CA LYS A 90 -3.36 -6.50 6.83
C LYS A 90 -2.77 -7.04 5.53
N SER A 91 -3.56 -7.69 4.68
CA SER A 91 -3.11 -8.19 3.36
C SER A 91 -2.66 -7.07 2.40
N LEU A 92 -3.17 -5.85 2.57
CA LEU A 92 -2.73 -4.67 1.82
C LEU A 92 -1.43 -4.09 2.37
N CYS A 93 -1.04 -4.43 3.61
CA CYS A 93 0.12 -3.86 4.29
C CYS A 93 1.02 -4.91 4.97
N PRO A 94 1.57 -5.89 4.23
CA PRO A 94 2.36 -6.98 4.79
C PRO A 94 3.59 -6.45 5.55
N VAL A 95 3.83 -6.99 6.73
CA VAL A 95 4.94 -6.58 7.64
C VAL A 95 6.19 -7.42 7.46
N GLU A 96 6.04 -8.55 6.77
CA GLU A 96 7.05 -9.57 6.51
C GLU A 96 8.04 -9.18 5.43
N ASN A 97 7.71 -8.21 4.58
CA ASN A 97 8.58 -7.79 3.48
C ASN A 97 8.96 -6.32 3.63
N VAL A 98 10.18 -6.02 3.18
CA VAL A 98 10.66 -4.65 2.96
C VAL A 98 10.61 -4.39 1.46
N ARG A 99 9.90 -3.33 1.09
CA ARG A 99 9.71 -2.93 -0.31
C ARG A 99 10.34 -1.57 -0.52
N PHE A 100 11.10 -1.42 -1.60
CA PHE A 100 11.82 -0.18 -1.85
C PHE A 100 12.17 0.02 -3.32
N CYS A 101 12.38 1.28 -3.69
CA CYS A 101 13.00 1.61 -4.95
C CYS A 101 14.54 1.61 -4.79
N PRO A 102 15.27 0.82 -5.59
CA PRO A 102 16.73 0.80 -5.54
C PRO A 102 17.34 2.17 -5.88
N THR A 103 16.74 2.90 -6.83
CA THR A 103 17.24 4.22 -7.25
C THR A 103 17.01 5.27 -6.18
N CYS A 104 15.84 5.33 -5.52
CA CYS A 104 15.62 6.22 -4.38
C CYS A 104 16.63 5.97 -3.25
N LEU A 105 16.93 4.71 -2.93
CA LEU A 105 17.92 4.42 -1.88
C LEU A 105 19.33 4.84 -2.29
N SER A 106 19.72 4.69 -3.55
CA SER A 106 21.02 5.18 -4.03
C SER A 106 21.11 6.71 -4.02
N GLU A 107 20.00 7.41 -4.25
CA GLU A 107 19.91 8.88 -4.10
C GLU A 107 20.03 9.29 -2.64
N ASP A 108 19.38 8.57 -1.72
CA ASP A 108 19.53 8.79 -0.27
C ASP A 108 21.00 8.58 0.17
N ASP A 109 21.66 7.53 -0.34
CA ASP A 109 23.08 7.22 -0.07
C ASP A 109 24.00 8.34 -0.59
N ALA A 110 23.77 8.80 -1.81
CA ALA A 110 24.55 9.89 -2.41
C ALA A 110 24.38 11.22 -1.65
N GLU A 111 23.21 11.48 -1.08
CA GLU A 111 22.98 12.63 -0.21
C GLU A 111 23.75 12.49 1.11
N ALA A 112 23.76 11.29 1.70
CA ALA A 112 24.51 11.01 2.91
C ALA A 112 26.01 11.25 2.72
N ASP A 113 26.58 10.76 1.61
CA ASP A 113 27.98 10.97 1.24
C ASP A 113 28.30 12.46 1.08
N ARG A 114 27.42 13.22 0.41
CA ARG A 114 27.58 14.67 0.24
C ARG A 114 27.60 15.41 1.59
N MET A 115 26.78 14.98 2.54
CA MET A 115 26.72 15.56 3.88
C MET A 115 27.78 15.01 4.86
N GLY A 116 28.59 14.02 4.45
CA GLY A 116 29.53 13.32 5.33
C GLY A 116 28.85 12.56 6.46
N GLN A 117 27.61 12.10 6.25
CA GLN A 117 26.79 11.39 7.22
C GLN A 117 26.68 9.90 6.88
N HIS A 118 26.30 9.09 7.86
CA HIS A 118 26.04 7.68 7.63
C HIS A 118 24.74 7.51 6.81
N ASN A 119 24.74 6.61 5.83
CA ASN A 119 23.58 6.39 4.94
C ASN A 119 22.26 6.14 5.68
N SER A 120 22.31 5.49 6.85
CA SER A 120 21.13 5.16 7.66
C SER A 120 20.41 6.39 8.23
N VAL A 121 21.03 7.57 8.19
CA VAL A 121 20.40 8.86 8.55
C VAL A 121 19.53 9.37 7.40
N HIS A 122 19.82 8.98 6.16
CA HIS A 122 19.14 9.46 4.95
C HIS A 122 18.17 8.44 4.36
N ARG A 123 18.51 7.14 4.41
CA ARG A 123 17.63 6.07 3.94
C ARG A 123 16.32 6.06 4.72
N HIS A 124 15.19 6.19 4.02
CA HIS A 124 13.86 6.16 4.63
C HIS A 124 12.84 5.31 3.85
N GLU A 125 11.98 4.60 4.58
CA GLU A 125 10.88 3.80 4.01
C GLU A 125 9.77 4.74 3.63
N ARG A 126 9.55 4.91 2.31
CA ARG A 126 8.40 5.66 1.83
C ARG A 126 7.13 4.90 2.18
N LEU A 127 6.18 5.57 2.80
CA LEU A 127 4.92 5.03 3.31
C LEU A 127 4.16 4.27 2.22
N VAL A 128 4.08 4.82 1.01
CA VAL A 128 3.38 4.19 -0.11
C VAL A 128 3.95 2.81 -0.47
N TRP A 129 5.25 2.55 -0.23
CA TRP A 129 5.85 1.24 -0.49
C TRP A 129 5.28 0.13 0.41
N ARG A 130 4.65 0.49 1.54
CA ARG A 130 3.97 -0.46 2.44
C ARG A 130 2.73 -1.09 1.80
N LEU A 131 2.11 -0.42 0.83
CA LEU A 131 0.84 -0.83 0.24
C LEU A 131 1.03 -1.77 -0.94
N THR A 132 0.51 -2.98 -0.86
CA THR A 132 0.72 -4.02 -1.90
C THR A 132 0.35 -3.60 -3.32
N PRO A 133 -0.69 -2.78 -3.59
CA PRO A 133 -0.99 -2.34 -4.95
C PRO A 133 0.04 -1.35 -5.52
N VAL A 134 0.80 -0.68 -4.64
CA VAL A 134 1.91 0.19 -5.06
C VAL A 134 3.08 -0.70 -5.48
N SER A 135 3.19 -1.03 -6.76
CA SER A 135 4.17 -1.97 -7.30
C SER A 135 5.36 -1.29 -7.98
N CYS A 136 5.27 0.00 -8.25
CA CYS A 136 6.25 0.79 -8.98
C CYS A 136 6.66 2.03 -8.17
N CYS A 137 7.90 2.48 -8.30
CA CYS A 137 8.32 3.77 -7.78
C CYS A 137 7.70 4.90 -8.60
N ALA A 138 6.98 5.82 -7.97
CA ALA A 138 6.40 6.98 -8.65
C ALA A 138 7.46 7.93 -9.21
N THR A 139 8.63 8.04 -8.56
CA THR A 139 9.72 8.91 -8.98
C THR A 139 10.49 8.36 -10.17
N HIS A 140 10.76 7.06 -10.20
CA HIS A 140 11.67 6.45 -11.19
C HIS A 140 11.00 5.51 -12.19
N GLY A 141 9.71 5.20 -12.05
CA GLY A 141 8.99 4.31 -12.97
C GLY A 141 9.55 2.87 -12.99
N LYS A 142 10.18 2.44 -11.89
CA LYS A 142 10.80 1.10 -11.74
C LYS A 142 10.01 0.24 -10.74
N PRO A 143 9.87 -1.07 -10.97
CA PRO A 143 9.27 -1.96 -9.98
C PRO A 143 9.97 -1.86 -8.62
N LEU A 144 9.20 -1.93 -7.55
CA LEU A 144 9.77 -1.99 -6.21
C LEU A 144 10.40 -3.37 -5.98
N LEU A 145 11.63 -3.39 -5.48
CA LEU A 145 12.25 -4.61 -4.98
C LEU A 145 11.55 -5.03 -3.70
N CYS A 146 11.34 -6.33 -3.53
CA CYS A 146 10.67 -6.91 -2.38
C CYS A 146 11.60 -7.94 -1.75
N LEU A 147 12.11 -7.65 -0.56
CA LEU A 147 12.97 -8.56 0.19
C LEU A 147 12.24 -9.05 1.44
N PRO A 148 12.38 -10.34 1.82
CA PRO A 148 11.94 -10.79 3.12
C PRO A 148 12.61 -9.94 4.21
N ARG A 149 11.83 -9.40 5.13
CA ARG A 149 12.34 -8.68 6.29
C ARG A 149 13.14 -9.69 7.13
N PRO A 150 14.46 -9.47 7.35
CA PRO A 150 15.28 -10.45 8.04
C PRO A 150 14.73 -10.74 9.44
N HIS A 151 14.53 -12.01 9.77
CA HIS A 151 14.08 -12.44 11.10
C HIS A 151 14.99 -11.84 12.19
N GLY A 152 14.39 -11.30 13.25
CA GLY A 152 15.13 -10.75 14.39
C GLY A 152 15.79 -9.37 14.17
N LYS A 153 15.67 -8.73 12.99
CA LYS A 153 16.27 -7.41 12.73
C LYS A 153 15.32 -6.22 12.90
N ARG A 154 14.13 -6.39 13.49
CA ARG A 154 13.24 -5.25 13.79
C ARG A 154 14.01 -4.16 14.55
N GLU A 155 14.82 -4.57 15.52
CA GLU A 155 15.64 -3.70 16.36
C GLU A 155 16.59 -2.77 15.61
N ARG A 156 16.97 -3.08 14.37
CA ARG A 156 17.97 -2.32 13.59
C ARG A 156 17.38 -1.33 12.58
N GLY A 157 16.05 -1.22 12.51
CA GLY A 157 15.38 -0.36 11.53
C GLY A 157 15.27 -1.00 10.13
N VAL A 158 14.60 -0.30 9.22
CA VAL A 158 14.21 -0.86 7.90
C VAL A 158 15.41 -1.02 6.97
N PHE A 159 16.32 -0.04 6.94
CA PHE A 159 17.36 0.06 5.89
C PHE A 159 18.80 0.22 6.38
N GLY A 160 19.06 0.22 7.69
CA GLY A 160 20.41 0.40 8.24
C GLY A 160 21.42 -0.61 7.69
N ASP A 161 21.29 -1.89 8.09
CA ASP A 161 22.15 -3.00 7.62
C ASP A 161 21.37 -4.12 6.90
N SER A 162 20.08 -3.90 6.67
CA SER A 162 19.17 -4.93 6.17
C SER A 162 19.12 -5.00 4.65
N VAL A 163 19.52 -3.91 3.98
CA VAL A 163 19.63 -3.83 2.52
C VAL A 163 21.10 -3.67 2.16
N PRO A 164 21.67 -4.54 1.31
CA PRO A 164 23.06 -4.46 0.89
C PRO A 164 23.43 -3.06 0.37
N GLU A 165 24.72 -2.71 0.44
CA GLU A 165 25.25 -1.49 -0.18
C GLU A 165 24.77 -1.34 -1.63
N ALA A 166 24.56 -0.09 -2.05
CA ALA A 166 23.96 0.30 -3.33
C ALA A 166 24.50 -0.49 -4.55
N GLY A 167 25.78 -0.90 -4.54
CA GLY A 167 26.40 -1.67 -5.63
C GLY A 167 25.77 -3.05 -5.92
N ARG A 168 25.17 -3.74 -4.93
CA ARG A 168 24.42 -5.00 -5.18
C ARG A 168 22.98 -4.75 -5.63
N VAL A 169 22.38 -3.69 -5.09
CA VAL A 169 21.02 -3.25 -5.41
C VAL A 169 20.92 -2.71 -6.84
N SER A 170 21.98 -2.04 -7.33
CA SER A 170 22.08 -1.56 -8.72
C SER A 170 22.06 -2.68 -9.76
N ARG A 171 22.70 -3.83 -9.49
CA ARG A 171 22.67 -4.98 -10.43
C ARG A 171 21.28 -5.59 -10.58
N GLU A 172 20.51 -5.67 -9.51
CA GLU A 172 19.12 -6.14 -9.55
C GLU A 172 18.20 -5.12 -10.22
N ALA A 173 18.47 -3.82 -10.04
CA ALA A 173 17.77 -2.71 -10.69
C ALA A 173 18.06 -2.58 -12.20
N GLU A 174 19.29 -2.92 -12.63
CA GLU A 174 19.71 -2.93 -14.03
C GLU A 174 19.03 -4.06 -14.82
N CYS A 175 18.77 -5.21 -14.18
CA CYS A 175 17.97 -6.28 -14.77
C CYS A 175 16.49 -5.90 -14.99
N GLN A 176 16.00 -4.86 -14.31
CA GLN A 176 14.62 -4.36 -14.42
C GLN A 176 14.59 -3.12 -15.34
N THR A 177 14.88 -3.36 -16.62
CA THR A 177 15.10 -2.31 -17.64
C THR A 177 13.82 -1.76 -18.28
N LYS A 178 12.65 -2.35 -17.99
CA LYS A 178 11.38 -1.84 -18.53
C LYS A 178 10.82 -0.80 -17.57
N SER A 179 10.76 0.46 -18.02
CA SER A 179 9.99 1.51 -17.38
C SER A 179 8.54 1.05 -17.29
N HIS A 180 8.04 0.85 -16.07
CA HIS A 180 6.63 0.61 -15.84
C HIS A 180 6.01 1.97 -15.56
N MET A 181 5.10 2.42 -16.44
CA MET A 181 4.24 3.54 -16.09
C MET A 181 3.53 3.22 -14.78
N THR A 182 3.44 4.20 -13.90
CA THR A 182 2.65 4.11 -12.67
C THR A 182 1.22 3.76 -13.04
N SER A 183 0.66 2.73 -12.41
CA SER A 183 -0.75 2.41 -12.57
C SER A 183 -1.58 3.60 -12.04
N PRO A 184 -2.64 4.03 -12.74
CA PRO A 184 -3.52 5.09 -12.23
C PRO A 184 -4.10 4.78 -10.84
N LEU A 185 -4.31 3.50 -10.51
CA LEU A 185 -4.70 3.08 -9.17
C LEU A 185 -3.62 3.43 -8.12
N GLN A 186 -2.34 3.26 -8.46
CA GLN A 186 -1.23 3.60 -7.58
C GLN A 186 -1.17 5.11 -7.34
N GLU A 187 -1.37 5.92 -8.38
CA GLU A 187 -1.42 7.37 -8.28
C GLU A 187 -2.58 7.83 -7.38
N TYR A 188 -3.76 7.22 -7.56
CA TYR A 188 -4.91 7.45 -6.69
C TYR A 188 -4.62 7.09 -5.23
N ILE A 189 -4.00 5.94 -4.96
CA ILE A 189 -3.61 5.54 -3.60
C ILE A 189 -2.67 6.56 -2.98
N ALA A 190 -1.62 6.96 -3.70
CA ALA A 190 -0.65 7.94 -3.21
C ALA A 190 -1.30 9.30 -2.94
N GLY A 191 -2.14 9.77 -3.89
CA GLY A 191 -2.90 11.01 -3.74
C GLY A 191 -3.84 10.96 -2.55
N ARG A 192 -4.58 9.87 -2.37
CA ARG A 192 -5.55 9.72 -1.28
C ARG A 192 -4.91 9.70 0.10
N ILE A 193 -3.75 9.04 0.25
CA ILE A 193 -2.98 9.08 1.51
C ILE A 193 -2.47 10.50 1.79
N ALA A 194 -2.10 11.24 0.73
CA ALA A 194 -1.70 12.64 0.82
C ALA A 194 -2.90 13.62 0.96
N GLY A 195 -4.13 13.13 1.10
CA GLY A 195 -5.34 13.95 1.27
C GLY A 195 -5.87 14.58 -0.03
N GLN A 196 -5.41 14.13 -1.19
CA GLN A 196 -5.92 14.57 -2.49
C GLN A 196 -7.25 13.88 -2.82
N THR A 197 -8.13 14.61 -3.48
CA THR A 197 -9.41 14.08 -3.98
C THR A 197 -9.20 13.32 -5.28
N GLY A 198 -9.79 12.14 -5.39
CA GLY A 198 -9.84 11.33 -6.60
C GLY A 198 -11.24 11.28 -7.23
N PRO A 199 -11.51 10.24 -8.04
CA PRO A 199 -12.84 10.01 -8.61
C PRO A 199 -13.90 9.88 -7.52
N ASN A 200 -15.00 10.63 -7.65
CA ASN A 200 -16.04 10.77 -6.62
C ASN A 200 -16.59 9.44 -6.09
N TRP A 201 -16.80 8.46 -6.97
CA TRP A 201 -17.30 7.14 -6.58
C TRP A 201 -16.28 6.36 -5.73
N LEU A 202 -15.00 6.43 -6.09
CA LEU A 202 -13.91 5.83 -5.31
C LEU A 202 -13.75 6.53 -3.97
N ASP A 203 -13.94 7.86 -3.94
CA ASP A 203 -13.70 8.65 -2.73
C ASP A 203 -14.75 8.46 -1.63
N ARG A 204 -15.96 8.03 -2.01
CA ARG A 204 -17.12 7.82 -1.12
C ARG A 204 -17.11 6.48 -0.39
N GLN A 205 -16.01 5.74 -0.45
CA GLN A 205 -15.84 4.45 0.19
C GLN A 205 -14.45 4.33 0.81
N PRO A 206 -14.24 3.40 1.76
CA PRO A 206 -12.91 3.15 2.30
C PRO A 206 -11.89 2.82 1.19
N LEU A 207 -10.64 3.26 1.34
CA LEU A 207 -9.59 3.04 0.33
C LEU A 207 -9.43 1.56 -0.05
N GLU A 208 -9.55 0.65 0.92
CA GLU A 208 -9.55 -0.79 0.65
C GLU A 208 -10.63 -1.21 -0.36
N GLN A 209 -11.84 -0.65 -0.27
CA GLN A 209 -12.94 -0.95 -1.20
C GLN A 209 -12.66 -0.41 -2.59
N ALA A 210 -12.07 0.78 -2.69
CA ALA A 210 -11.65 1.37 -3.96
C ALA A 210 -10.59 0.49 -4.66
N ILE A 211 -9.58 0.04 -3.91
CA ILE A 211 -8.53 -0.87 -4.40
C ILE A 211 -9.14 -2.20 -4.86
N LEU A 212 -9.91 -2.86 -3.98
CA LEU A 212 -10.49 -4.17 -4.27
C LEU A 212 -11.46 -4.11 -5.45
N SER A 213 -12.28 -3.06 -5.56
CA SER A 213 -13.21 -2.91 -6.68
C SER A 213 -12.48 -2.83 -8.01
N THR A 214 -11.40 -2.04 -8.04
CA THR A 214 -10.53 -1.92 -9.22
C THR A 214 -9.93 -3.27 -9.60
N GLN A 215 -9.34 -3.97 -8.64
CA GLN A 215 -8.67 -5.25 -8.88
C GLN A 215 -9.65 -6.35 -9.30
N LEU A 216 -10.80 -6.49 -8.63
CA LEU A 216 -11.80 -7.51 -8.92
C LEU A 216 -12.41 -7.31 -10.31
N LEU A 217 -12.78 -6.07 -10.65
CA LEU A 217 -13.37 -5.76 -11.94
C LEU A 217 -12.38 -5.99 -13.09
N GLY A 218 -11.15 -5.51 -12.90
CA GLY A 218 -10.07 -5.73 -13.84
C GLY A 218 -9.73 -7.20 -14.07
N ALA A 219 -9.71 -7.98 -13.00
CA ALA A 219 -9.48 -9.42 -13.08
C ALA A 219 -10.63 -10.15 -13.79
N ALA A 220 -11.88 -9.77 -13.51
CA ALA A 220 -13.05 -10.32 -14.18
C ALA A 220 -13.01 -10.04 -15.70
N LEU A 221 -12.74 -8.79 -16.09
CA LEU A 221 -12.72 -8.36 -17.48
C LEU A 221 -11.51 -8.86 -18.27
N GLY A 222 -10.32 -8.82 -17.67
CA GLY A 222 -9.06 -9.14 -18.35
C GLY A 222 -8.70 -10.62 -18.34
N PHE A 223 -9.11 -11.35 -17.31
CA PHE A 223 -8.68 -12.73 -17.04
C PHE A 223 -9.84 -13.69 -16.80
N GLY A 224 -11.07 -13.19 -16.83
CA GLY A 224 -12.27 -13.98 -16.73
C GLY A 224 -12.77 -14.21 -15.30
N PRO A 225 -14.01 -14.71 -15.19
CA PRO A 225 -14.78 -14.72 -13.94
C PRO A 225 -14.41 -15.82 -12.96
N HIS A 226 -13.58 -16.79 -13.34
CA HIS A 226 -13.09 -17.86 -12.45
C HIS A 226 -11.69 -17.59 -11.88
N THR A 227 -11.11 -16.44 -12.25
CA THR A 227 -9.79 -16.03 -11.78
C THR A 227 -9.83 -15.65 -10.32
N PHE A 228 -8.76 -15.96 -9.57
CA PHE A 228 -8.56 -15.42 -8.22
C PHE A 228 -7.40 -14.43 -8.24
N LEU A 229 -7.55 -13.30 -7.55
CA LEU A 229 -6.50 -12.27 -7.48
C LEU A 229 -5.14 -12.82 -7.00
N ARG A 230 -5.18 -13.83 -6.12
CA ARG A 230 -3.96 -14.49 -5.61
C ARG A 230 -3.20 -15.29 -6.68
N ASP A 231 -3.89 -15.77 -7.71
CA ASP A 231 -3.31 -16.62 -8.76
C ASP A 231 -2.70 -15.78 -9.91
N LEU A 232 -3.02 -14.48 -9.96
CA LEU A 232 -2.43 -13.55 -10.92
C LEU A 232 -0.96 -13.25 -10.61
N THR A 233 -0.12 -13.34 -11.64
CA THR A 233 1.27 -12.88 -11.63
C THR A 233 1.35 -11.36 -11.45
N HIS A 234 2.54 -10.83 -11.12
CA HIS A 234 2.72 -9.38 -10.97
C HIS A 234 2.33 -8.58 -12.23
N GLN A 235 2.65 -9.10 -13.42
CA GLN A 235 2.32 -8.44 -14.68
C GLN A 235 0.80 -8.48 -14.96
N GLU A 236 0.15 -9.61 -14.68
CA GLU A 236 -1.29 -9.75 -14.87
C GLU A 236 -2.07 -8.88 -13.88
N ARG A 237 -1.60 -8.75 -12.63
CA ARG A 237 -2.19 -7.81 -11.66
C ARG A 237 -2.12 -6.38 -12.14
N ALA A 238 -0.97 -5.94 -12.65
CA ALA A 238 -0.83 -4.58 -13.17
C ALA A 238 -1.77 -4.33 -14.38
N ALA A 239 -1.92 -5.32 -15.25
CA ALA A 239 -2.86 -5.26 -16.37
C ALA A 239 -4.32 -5.24 -15.89
N ALA A 240 -4.69 -6.09 -14.93
CA ALA A 240 -6.01 -6.08 -14.31
C ALA A 240 -6.31 -4.73 -13.67
N GLU A 241 -5.39 -4.16 -12.90
CA GLU A 241 -5.56 -2.85 -12.27
C GLU A 241 -5.81 -1.75 -13.31
N THR A 242 -5.09 -1.78 -14.44
CA THR A 242 -5.30 -0.81 -15.53
C THR A 242 -6.70 -0.97 -16.14
N ILE A 243 -7.10 -2.19 -16.48
CA ILE A 243 -8.43 -2.48 -17.05
C ILE A 243 -9.53 -2.05 -16.08
N GLY A 244 -9.42 -2.44 -14.81
CA GLY A 244 -10.41 -2.09 -13.80
C GLY A 244 -10.52 -0.59 -13.58
N TRP A 245 -9.39 0.13 -13.62
CA TRP A 245 -9.34 1.57 -13.44
C TRP A 245 -10.19 2.31 -14.48
N ASP A 246 -10.11 1.91 -15.74
CA ASP A 246 -10.86 2.53 -16.85
C ASP A 246 -12.36 2.59 -16.58
N TYR A 247 -12.92 1.63 -15.83
CA TYR A 247 -14.33 1.60 -15.47
C TYR A 247 -14.62 2.23 -14.11
N VAL A 248 -13.83 1.94 -13.07
CA VAL A 248 -14.11 2.48 -11.72
C VAL A 248 -13.94 4.00 -11.65
N ALA A 249 -13.05 4.58 -12.46
CA ALA A 249 -12.84 6.03 -12.51
C ALA A 249 -14.05 6.78 -13.10
N GLN A 250 -14.88 6.10 -13.89
CA GLN A 250 -16.13 6.65 -14.45
C GLN A 250 -17.33 6.52 -13.48
N GLY A 251 -17.11 5.94 -12.30
CA GLY A 251 -18.14 5.75 -11.27
C GLY A 251 -19.19 4.70 -11.65
N GLU A 252 -20.42 4.89 -11.18
CA GLU A 252 -21.47 3.87 -11.32
C GLU A 252 -21.79 3.49 -12.77
N ASN A 253 -21.72 4.45 -13.70
CA ASN A 253 -21.99 4.18 -15.11
C ASN A 253 -20.94 3.22 -15.69
N GLY A 254 -19.65 3.50 -15.48
CA GLY A 254 -18.59 2.61 -15.95
C GLY A 254 -18.66 1.22 -15.31
N LEU A 255 -19.06 1.13 -14.04
CA LEU A 255 -19.28 -0.15 -13.38
C LEU A 255 -20.43 -0.95 -14.01
N ARG A 256 -21.56 -0.29 -14.33
CA ARG A 256 -22.68 -0.94 -15.01
C ARG A 256 -22.30 -1.40 -16.41
N ASP A 257 -21.57 -0.58 -17.15
CA ASP A 257 -21.05 -0.94 -18.47
C ASP A 257 -20.14 -2.17 -18.39
N ALA A 258 -19.24 -2.23 -17.40
CA ALA A 258 -18.39 -3.40 -17.17
C ALA A 258 -19.19 -4.67 -16.84
N LEU A 259 -20.23 -4.57 -16.00
CA LEU A 259 -21.11 -5.69 -15.67
C LEU A 259 -21.88 -6.18 -16.91
N GLN A 260 -22.33 -5.25 -17.77
CA GLN A 260 -22.97 -5.60 -19.04
C GLN A 260 -22.01 -6.31 -19.99
N ILE A 261 -20.76 -5.84 -20.11
CA ILE A 261 -19.73 -6.49 -20.93
C ILE A 261 -19.50 -7.94 -20.48
N LEU A 262 -19.34 -8.16 -19.18
CA LEU A 262 -19.15 -9.51 -18.63
C LEU A 262 -20.34 -10.42 -18.95
N GLN A 263 -21.56 -9.89 -18.86
CA GLN A 263 -22.78 -10.61 -19.22
C GLN A 263 -22.84 -10.96 -20.69
N ASP A 264 -22.53 -10.02 -21.59
CA ASP A 264 -22.59 -10.24 -23.04
C ASP A 264 -21.55 -11.26 -23.50
N GLN A 265 -20.43 -11.38 -22.79
CA GLN A 265 -19.38 -12.37 -23.04
C GLN A 265 -19.73 -13.76 -22.49
N ALA A 266 -20.67 -13.87 -21.55
CA ALA A 266 -20.97 -15.12 -20.89
C ALA A 266 -21.80 -16.05 -21.80
N GLY A 267 -21.33 -17.30 -21.96
CA GLY A 267 -22.05 -18.32 -22.69
C GLY A 267 -23.34 -18.77 -21.97
N PRO A 268 -24.33 -19.30 -22.70
CA PRO A 268 -25.56 -19.82 -22.10
C PRO A 268 -25.27 -20.99 -21.16
N LYS A 269 -25.95 -21.05 -20.02
CA LYS A 269 -25.87 -22.17 -19.07
C LYS A 269 -27.25 -22.74 -18.74
N ARG A 270 -27.28 -24.01 -18.33
CA ARG A 270 -28.52 -24.75 -18.03
C ARG A 270 -29.28 -24.24 -16.80
N THR A 271 -28.59 -23.63 -15.85
CA THR A 271 -29.21 -23.13 -14.61
C THR A 271 -28.79 -21.68 -14.37
N LYS A 272 -29.68 -20.92 -13.74
CA LYS A 272 -29.43 -19.52 -13.39
C LYS A 272 -28.19 -19.36 -12.51
N ARG A 273 -28.04 -20.22 -11.50
CA ARG A 273 -26.87 -20.20 -10.61
C ARG A 273 -25.56 -20.46 -11.37
N ALA A 274 -25.57 -21.41 -12.30
CA ALA A 274 -24.39 -21.69 -13.13
C ALA A 274 -24.06 -20.51 -14.06
N HIS A 275 -25.08 -19.84 -14.61
CA HIS A 275 -24.89 -18.64 -15.43
C HIS A 275 -24.28 -17.48 -14.61
N LEU A 276 -24.79 -17.22 -13.41
CA LEU A 276 -24.23 -16.15 -12.54
C LEU A 276 -22.79 -16.43 -12.13
N ILE A 277 -22.45 -17.67 -11.77
CA ILE A 277 -21.08 -18.06 -11.43
C ILE A 277 -20.18 -17.94 -12.66
N GLU A 278 -20.66 -18.36 -13.84
CA GLU A 278 -19.92 -18.20 -15.09
C GLU A 278 -19.71 -16.75 -15.49
N THR A 279 -20.59 -15.84 -15.09
CA THR A 279 -20.53 -14.43 -15.52
C THR A 279 -19.75 -13.57 -14.53
N PHE A 280 -19.97 -13.80 -13.23
CA PHE A 280 -19.54 -12.90 -12.16
C PHE A 280 -18.78 -13.63 -11.03
N GLY A 281 -18.30 -14.85 -11.23
CA GLY A 281 -17.73 -15.70 -10.16
C GLY A 281 -16.74 -15.00 -9.22
N ILE A 282 -15.73 -14.31 -9.76
CA ILE A 282 -14.73 -13.57 -9.00
C ILE A 282 -15.34 -12.38 -8.28
N LEU A 283 -16.29 -11.67 -8.90
CA LEU A 283 -16.97 -10.55 -8.29
C LEU A 283 -17.81 -11.06 -7.11
N MET A 284 -18.63 -12.10 -7.30
CA MET A 284 -19.44 -12.69 -6.23
C MET A 284 -18.59 -13.21 -5.07
N ASN A 285 -17.48 -13.88 -5.35
CA ASN A 285 -16.57 -14.40 -4.32
C ASN A 285 -15.78 -13.28 -3.64
N GLY A 286 -15.37 -12.27 -4.39
CA GLY A 286 -14.53 -11.16 -3.94
C GLY A 286 -15.30 -10.04 -3.25
N THR A 287 -16.60 -9.91 -3.51
CA THR A 287 -17.48 -8.97 -2.82
C THR A 287 -18.09 -9.56 -1.55
N HIS A 288 -18.09 -10.89 -1.37
CA HIS A 288 -18.61 -11.54 -0.16
C HIS A 288 -17.87 -11.14 1.15
N PRO A 289 -16.54 -10.93 1.16
CA PRO A 289 -15.83 -10.38 2.32
C PRO A 289 -16.16 -8.91 2.59
N LEU A 290 -16.68 -8.19 1.60
CA LEU A 290 -17.12 -6.82 1.75
C LEU A 290 -18.48 -6.85 2.47
N ALA A 291 -18.73 -5.86 3.32
CA ALA A 291 -20.07 -5.69 3.87
C ALA A 291 -21.08 -5.61 2.71
N ALA A 292 -22.31 -6.11 2.88
CA ALA A 292 -23.35 -6.03 1.86
C ALA A 292 -23.63 -4.58 1.39
N SER A 293 -23.21 -3.59 2.18
CA SER A 293 -23.24 -2.15 1.88
C SER A 293 -22.09 -1.65 1.01
N ALA A 294 -21.12 -2.49 0.62
CA ALA A 294 -20.02 -2.09 -0.23
C ALA A 294 -20.56 -1.71 -1.63
N PRO A 295 -20.18 -0.56 -2.20
CA PRO A 295 -20.76 -0.04 -3.43
C PRO A 295 -20.72 -1.01 -4.62
N LEU A 296 -19.61 -1.72 -4.85
CA LEU A 296 -19.51 -2.73 -5.91
C LEU A 296 -20.45 -3.92 -5.66
N ALA A 297 -20.54 -4.40 -4.42
CA ALA A 297 -21.41 -5.51 -4.05
C ALA A 297 -22.89 -5.15 -4.28
N ARG A 298 -23.28 -3.92 -3.92
CA ARG A 298 -24.62 -3.38 -4.18
C ARG A 298 -24.92 -3.33 -5.67
N LEU A 299 -24.04 -2.74 -6.48
CA LEU A 299 -24.24 -2.60 -7.93
C LEU A 299 -24.34 -3.97 -8.62
N LEU A 300 -23.50 -4.92 -8.21
CA LEU A 300 -23.58 -6.30 -8.69
C LEU A 300 -24.93 -6.93 -8.34
N GLN A 301 -25.41 -6.75 -7.10
CA GLN A 301 -26.70 -7.30 -6.67
C GLN A 301 -27.88 -6.67 -7.40
N GLU A 302 -27.86 -5.36 -7.64
CA GLU A 302 -28.86 -4.66 -8.47
C GLU A 302 -28.88 -5.24 -9.88
N HIS A 303 -27.72 -5.35 -10.53
CA HIS A 303 -27.58 -5.92 -11.88
C HIS A 303 -28.12 -7.35 -11.96
N ILE A 304 -27.78 -8.20 -11.00
CA ILE A 304 -28.28 -9.59 -10.92
C ILE A 304 -29.80 -9.64 -10.71
N THR A 305 -30.36 -8.65 -9.99
CA THR A 305 -31.80 -8.57 -9.72
C THR A 305 -32.56 -8.10 -10.97
N ASP A 306 -32.01 -7.14 -11.71
CA ASP A 306 -32.60 -6.67 -12.97
C ASP A 306 -32.61 -7.79 -14.03
N LEU A 307 -31.56 -8.63 -14.06
CA LEU A 307 -31.55 -9.87 -14.87
C LEU A 307 -32.61 -10.89 -14.45
N ALA A 308 -33.12 -10.80 -13.23
CA ALA A 308 -34.14 -11.70 -12.72
C ALA A 308 -35.56 -11.24 -13.02
N ALA A 309 -35.76 -9.96 -13.36
CA ALA A 309 -37.07 -9.41 -13.63
C ALA A 309 -37.62 -9.99 -14.96
N PRO A 310 -38.87 -10.49 -15.00
CA PRO A 310 -39.50 -10.85 -16.26
C PRO A 310 -39.71 -9.58 -17.09
N GLY A 311 -39.13 -9.56 -18.29
CA GLY A 311 -39.35 -8.53 -19.30
C GLY A 311 -40.74 -8.57 -19.92
#